data_AF-A0AA43HU43-F1
#
_entry.id   AF-A0AA43HU43-F1
#
_cell.length_a   1.000
_cell.length_b   1.000
_cell.length_c   1.000
_cell.angle_alpha   90.00
_cell.angle_beta   90.00
_cell.angle_gamma   90.00
#
_symmetry.space_group_name_H-M   'P 1'
#
loop_
_entity.id
_entity.type
_entity.pdbx_description
1 polymer ?
#
loop_
_entity_poly.entity_id
_entity_poly.type
_entity_poly.pdbx_seq_one_letter_code
_entity_poly.pdbx_strand_id
1 'polypeptide(L)'
;MRFALRNKSKLIKAFGEPFYLQLIKCLSNHFESNVQIDRLEIEGLNYQVIEVPKSSSEIYQFAVTREMYDVLTLAYYKTVER
;
A
#
# COMPACT_ATOMS: atom_id res chain seq x y z
N MET A 1 -12.59 -2.48 -6.60
CA MET A 1 -11.77 -2.09 -5.43
C MET A 1 -11.02 -0.79 -5.69
N ARG A 2 -11.38 0.25 -4.94
CA ARG A 2 -10.68 1.53 -4.82
C ARG A 2 -9.79 1.54 -3.58
N PHE A 3 -8.77 2.38 -3.56
CA PHE A 3 -7.92 2.58 -2.39
C PHE A 3 -7.79 4.05 -2.02
N ALA A 4 -7.54 4.32 -0.74
CA ALA A 4 -7.34 5.65 -0.18
C ALA A 4 -6.05 5.65 0.64
N LEU A 5 -5.10 6.53 0.31
CA LEU A 5 -3.80 6.58 0.97
C LEU A 5 -3.78 7.67 2.05
N ARG A 6 -3.86 7.28 3.32
CA ARG A 6 -3.94 8.25 4.44
C ARG A 6 -2.64 9.01 4.65
N ASN A 7 -1.51 8.40 4.30
CA ASN A 7 -0.16 8.94 4.52
C ASN A 7 0.38 9.75 3.34
N LYS A 8 -0.46 10.13 2.36
CA LYS A 8 -0.06 10.93 1.19
C LYS A 8 0.88 12.09 1.55
N SER A 9 0.46 12.95 2.47
CA SER A 9 1.23 14.15 2.82
C SER A 9 2.55 13.84 3.53
N LYS A 10 2.61 12.76 4.34
CA LYS A 10 3.85 12.33 5.00
C LYS A 10 4.82 11.70 4.01
N LEU A 11 4.31 10.89 3.07
CA LEU A 11 5.11 10.26 2.02
C LEU A 11 5.72 11.28 1.08
N ILE A 12 4.92 12.23 0.59
CA ILE A 12 5.40 13.31 -0.28
C ILE A 12 6.48 14.13 0.44
N LYS A 13 6.30 14.40 1.73
CA LYS A 13 7.28 15.17 2.52
C LYS A 13 8.56 14.40 2.85
N ALA A 14 8.48 13.08 3.00
CA ALA A 14 9.63 12.24 3.38
C ALA A 14 10.43 11.71 2.18
N PHE A 15 9.75 11.32 1.10
CA PHE A 15 10.34 10.69 -0.08
C PHE A 15 10.23 11.51 -1.37
N GLY A 16 9.42 12.58 -1.35
CA GLY A 16 9.15 13.43 -2.51
C GLY A 16 7.91 12.99 -3.32
N GLU A 17 7.39 13.94 -4.10
CA GLU A 17 6.30 13.72 -5.07
C GLU A 17 6.55 12.59 -6.08
N PRO A 18 7.75 12.43 -6.69
CA PRO A 18 7.96 11.38 -7.70
C PRO A 18 7.83 9.97 -7.11
N PHE A 19 8.26 9.77 -5.86
CA PHE A 19 8.11 8.50 -5.17
C PHE A 19 6.63 8.19 -4.90
N TYR A 20 5.87 9.19 -4.44
CA TYR A 20 4.43 9.04 -4.21
C TYR A 20 3.67 8.69 -5.50
N LEU A 21 4.00 9.33 -6.63
CA LEU A 21 3.38 9.04 -7.93
C LEU A 21 3.67 7.62 -8.40
N GLN A 22 4.92 7.15 -8.27
CA GLN A 22 5.30 5.76 -8.56
C GLN A 22 4.52 4.77 -7.69
N LEU A 23 4.40 5.08 -6.41
CA LEU A 23 3.73 4.23 -5.43
C LEU A 23 2.23 4.13 -5.69
N ILE A 24 1.57 5.26 -6.01
CA ILE A 24 0.17 5.29 -6.46
C ILE A 24 0.00 4.46 -7.73
N LYS A 25 0.91 4.59 -8.70
CA LYS A 25 0.85 3.86 -9.96
C LYS A 25 0.98 2.34 -9.74
N CYS A 26 1.89 1.91 -8.87
CA CYS A 26 2.00 0.50 -8.46
C CYS A 26 0.73 0.00 -7.77
N LEU A 27 0.20 0.78 -6.82
CA LEU A 27 -1.05 0.44 -6.13
C LEU A 27 -2.21 0.32 -7.11
N SER A 28 -2.43 1.30 -7.98
CA SER A 28 -3.47 1.24 -9.01
C SER A 28 -3.31 0.00 -9.88
N ASN A 29 -2.11 -0.26 -10.41
CA ASN A 29 -1.87 -1.42 -11.26
C ASN A 29 -2.10 -2.74 -10.51
N HIS A 30 -1.72 -2.81 -9.23
CA HIS A 30 -1.93 -3.99 -8.41
C HIS A 30 -3.41 -4.23 -8.11
N PHE A 31 -4.17 -3.17 -7.79
CA PHE A 31 -5.62 -3.22 -7.55
C PHE A 31 -6.43 -3.46 -8.83
N GLU A 32 -5.92 -3.06 -10.00
CA GLU A 32 -6.54 -3.34 -11.30
C GLU A 32 -6.24 -4.78 -11.75
N SER A 33 -5.02 -5.27 -11.53
CA SER A 33 -4.60 -6.60 -11.96
C SER A 33 -5.02 -7.71 -11.00
N ASN A 34 -5.20 -7.42 -9.71
CA ASN A 34 -5.54 -8.41 -8.69
C ASN A 34 -6.94 -8.13 -8.13
N VAL A 35 -7.84 -9.08 -8.37
CA VAL A 35 -9.21 -9.05 -7.84
C VAL A 35 -9.24 -9.38 -6.34
N GLN A 36 -8.30 -10.21 -5.88
CA GLN A 36 -8.07 -10.48 -4.47
C GLN A 36 -6.73 -9.90 -4.04
N ILE A 37 -6.77 -9.05 -3.02
CA ILE A 37 -5.58 -8.50 -2.40
C ILE A 37 -5.32 -9.27 -1.13
N ASP A 38 -4.19 -9.95 -1.08
CA ASP A 38 -3.75 -10.71 0.08
C ASP A 38 -3.45 -9.76 1.24
N ARG A 39 -4.05 -10.05 2.39
CA ARG A 39 -3.94 -9.23 3.60
C ARG A 39 -3.26 -10.07 4.66
N LEU A 40 -2.05 -9.69 4.99
CA LEU A 40 -1.24 -10.31 6.01
C LEU A 40 -1.48 -9.60 7.34
N GLU A 41 -1.89 -10.34 8.36
CA GLU A 41 -1.89 -9.82 9.72
C GLU A 41 -0.48 -10.00 10.29
N ILE A 42 0.20 -8.91 10.64
CA ILE A 42 1.52 -8.99 11.29
C ILE A 42 1.29 -9.04 12.80
N GLU A 43 1.69 -10.13 13.46
CA GLU A 43 1.68 -10.23 14.92
C GLU A 43 2.47 -9.06 15.55
N GLY A 44 1.73 -8.17 16.23
CA GLY A 44 2.26 -6.93 16.83
C GLY A 44 1.73 -5.64 16.21
N LEU A 45 1.13 -5.69 15.01
CA LEU A 45 0.30 -4.62 14.46
C LEU A 45 -1.17 -5.05 14.50
N ASN A 46 -2.03 -4.25 15.14
CA ASN A 46 -3.49 -4.42 15.11
C ASN A 46 -4.11 -4.08 13.72
N TYR A 47 -3.28 -4.06 12.67
CA TYR A 47 -3.66 -3.66 11.32
C TYR A 47 -3.24 -4.74 10.33
N GLN A 48 -4.15 -5.09 9.42
CA GLN A 48 -3.83 -5.93 8.27
C GLN A 48 -2.84 -5.20 7.36
N VAL A 49 -1.95 -5.91 6.69
CA VAL A 49 -0.91 -5.37 5.81
C VAL A 49 -1.06 -5.97 4.43
N ILE A 50 -0.96 -5.13 3.41
CA ILE A 50 -1.00 -5.51 1.99
C ILE A 50 0.40 -5.38 1.43
N GLU A 51 0.80 -6.38 0.65
CA GLU A 51 2.07 -6.42 -0.04
C GLU A 51 1.88 -6.12 -1.52
N VAL A 52 2.39 -4.97 -1.96
CA VAL A 52 2.35 -4.57 -3.36
C VAL A 52 3.75 -4.73 -3.94
N PRO A 53 3.99 -5.69 -4.84
CA PRO A 53 5.26 -5.80 -5.52
C PRO A 53 5.45 -4.59 -6.44
N LYS A 54 6.53 -3.83 -6.22
CA LYS A 54 6.98 -2.74 -7.10
C LYS A 54 7.83 -3.28 -8.25
N SER A 55 8.73 -4.20 -7.91
CA SER A 55 9.70 -4.87 -8.80
C SER A 55 10.00 -6.26 -8.25
N SER A 56 10.64 -7.15 -9.03
CA SER A 56 10.97 -8.53 -8.62
C SER A 56 11.75 -8.65 -7.29
N SER A 57 12.33 -7.55 -6.78
CA SER A 57 13.08 -7.50 -5.52
C SER A 57 12.52 -6.50 -4.49
N GLU A 58 11.54 -5.65 -4.81
CA GLU A 58 11.02 -4.64 -3.89
C GLU A 58 9.51 -4.81 -3.69
N ILE A 59 9.08 -4.97 -2.44
CA ILE A 59 7.69 -5.10 -2.03
C ILE A 59 7.34 -3.93 -1.11
N TYR A 60 6.28 -3.20 -1.45
CA TYR A 60 5.73 -2.18 -0.58
C TYR A 60 4.70 -2.78 0.37
N GLN A 61 4.91 -2.59 1.67
CA GLN A 61 3.98 -2.97 2.71
C GLN A 61 3.08 -1.80 3.11
N PHE A 62 1.77 -2.02 3.04
CA PHE A 62 0.74 -1.06 3.37
C PHE A 62 -0.18 -1.59 4.46
N ALA A 63 -0.23 -0.93 5.62
CA ALA A 63 -1.21 -1.24 6.64
C ALA A 63 -2.62 -0.76 6.21
N VAL A 64 -3.58 -1.67 6.14
CA VAL A 64 -5.01 -1.41 6.04
C VAL A 64 -5.50 -0.91 7.39
N THR A 65 -5.84 0.37 7.41
CA THR A 65 -6.38 1.03 8.61
C THR A 65 -7.90 0.98 8.64
N ARG A 66 -8.54 0.90 7.48
CA ARG A 66 -10.00 0.86 7.35
C ARG A 66 -10.39 0.23 6.03
N GLU A 67 -11.45 -0.55 6.03
CA GLU A 67 -12.18 -0.95 4.83
C GLU A 67 -13.57 -0.33 4.88
N MET A 68 -14.01 0.28 3.78
CA MET A 68 -15.35 0.84 3.69
C MET A 68 -15.92 0.54 2.30
N TYR A 69 -16.85 -0.40 2.24
CA TYR A 69 -17.41 -0.92 0.98
C TYR A 69 -16.31 -1.35 0.02
N ASP A 70 -16.21 -0.70 -1.14
CA ASP A 70 -15.19 -0.97 -2.16
C ASP A 70 -13.89 -0.15 -1.95
N VAL A 71 -13.78 0.63 -0.87
CA VAL A 71 -12.62 1.52 -0.60
C VAL A 71 -11.76 1.00 0.55
N LEU A 72 -10.51 0.66 0.26
CA LEU A 72 -9.50 0.28 1.24
C LEU A 72 -8.62 1.48 1.63
N THR A 73 -8.65 1.86 2.91
CA THR A 73 -7.78 2.92 3.46
C THR A 73 -6.45 2.33 3.90
N LEU A 74 -5.40 2.68 3.16
CA LEU A 74 -4.05 2.19 3.30
C LEU A 74 -3.13 3.25 3.91
N ALA A 75 -2.21 2.78 4.74
CA ALA A 75 -1.13 3.54 5.34
C ALA A 75 0.19 2.88 4.96
N TYR A 76 1.08 3.61 4.29
CA TYR A 76 2.41 3.08 3.99
C TYR A 76 3.16 2.77 5.28
N TYR A 77 3.67 1.54 5.37
CA TYR A 77 4.40 1.04 6.52
C TYR A 77 5.90 1.02 6.22
N LYS A 78 6.34 0.18 5.27
CA LYS A 78 7.74 0.08 4.85
C LYS A 78 7.87 -0.53 3.45
N THR A 79 9.02 -0.38 2.84
CA THR A 79 9.44 -1.24 1.72
C THR A 79 10.24 -2.39 2.30
N VAL A 80 9.95 -3.61 1.86
CA VAL A 80 10.73 -4.80 2.13
C VAL A 80 11.40 -5.20 0.82
N GLU A 81 12.72 -5.35 0.87
CA GLU A 81 13.47 -5.97 -0.21
C GLU A 81 13.45 -7.48 0.01
N ARG A 82 13.09 -8.25 -1.02
CA ARG A 82 12.96 -9.72 -0.94
C ARG A 82 14.23 -10.41 -1.41
#